data_AF-A0A0F5N2H0-F1
#
_entry.id   AF-A0A0F5N2H0-F1
#
_cell.length_a   1.000
_cell.length_b   1.000
_cell.length_c   1.000
_cell.angle_alpha   90.00
_cell.angle_beta   90.00
_cell.angle_gamma   90.00
#
_symmetry.space_group_name_H-M   'P 1'
#
loop_
_entity.id
_entity.type
_entity.pdbx_description
1 polymer ?
#
loop_
_entity_poly.entity_id
_entity_poly.type
_entity_poly.pdbx_seq_one_letter_code
_entity_poly.pdbx_strand_id
1 'polypeptide(L)'
;MGAWCLDPTSKDQPRPAFCSFIPNLIARDGMLENQVLYQRNRSAYAAAWFRGRTHPVASDSAEYYAVLAPDRAINRRAAEAATGDFTVVYRTDDGRILTFDEAFDELTPELAEGLPPDVQSIDGGDVEEYILETGVYESIETEGRVVVHYTDGRKRWSAYQLREHIFPASDDDGLTFEDWLAVQVHSGKLTAIGVLQYLGYDDAEVQIVIDERLIVD
;
A
#
# COMPACT_ATOMS: atom_id res chain seq x y z
N MET A 1 -20.06 -13.77 -2.09
CA MET A 1 -20.90 -14.88 -1.55
C MET A 1 -20.17 -15.53 -0.40
N GLY A 2 -20.56 -15.22 0.84
CA GLY A 2 -19.96 -15.82 2.02
C GLY A 2 -20.74 -15.49 3.28
N ALA A 3 -20.48 -16.24 4.34
CA ALA A 3 -21.10 -16.08 5.63
C ALA A 3 -20.06 -16.22 6.74
N TRP A 4 -20.27 -15.50 7.84
CA TRP A 4 -19.50 -15.69 9.06
C TRP A 4 -20.02 -16.94 9.80
N CYS A 5 -19.11 -17.78 10.24
CA CYS A 5 -19.41 -18.96 11.05
C CYS A 5 -18.41 -19.06 12.21
N LEU A 6 -18.66 -20.00 13.13
CA LEU A 6 -17.65 -20.39 14.10
C LEU A 6 -16.61 -21.25 13.39
N ASP A 7 -15.34 -20.93 13.63
CA ASP A 7 -14.19 -21.67 13.15
C ASP A 7 -14.24 -23.11 13.70
N PRO A 8 -14.48 -24.12 12.85
CA PRO A 8 -14.62 -25.50 13.30
C PRO A 8 -13.30 -26.08 13.82
N THR A 9 -12.17 -25.43 13.56
CA THR A 9 -10.85 -25.85 14.06
C THR A 9 -10.55 -25.32 15.46
N SER A 10 -11.31 -24.33 15.94
CA SER A 10 -11.07 -23.71 17.24
C SER A 10 -11.88 -24.42 18.33
N LYS A 11 -11.24 -25.38 19.01
CA LYS A 11 -11.88 -26.21 20.04
C LYS A 11 -12.04 -25.49 21.39
N ASP A 12 -11.10 -24.61 21.72
CA ASP A 12 -10.98 -24.06 23.08
C ASP A 12 -11.55 -22.64 23.21
N GLN A 13 -11.69 -21.91 22.10
CA GLN A 13 -12.22 -20.54 22.09
C GLN A 13 -13.02 -20.30 20.82
N PRO A 14 -14.31 -19.90 20.90
CA PRO A 14 -15.09 -19.60 19.70
C PRO A 14 -14.44 -18.44 18.93
N ARG A 15 -13.92 -18.75 17.75
CA ARG A 15 -13.30 -17.79 16.82
C ARG A 15 -14.20 -17.63 15.60
N PRO A 16 -14.53 -16.41 15.16
CA PRO A 16 -15.25 -16.23 13.91
C PRO A 16 -14.33 -16.54 12.73
N ALA A 17 -14.87 -17.27 11.75
CA ALA A 17 -14.25 -17.50 10.45
C ALA A 17 -15.20 -17.03 9.35
N PHE A 18 -14.64 -16.52 8.26
CA PHE A 18 -15.42 -16.18 7.06
C PHE A 18 -15.35 -17.33 6.07
N CYS A 19 -16.49 -17.98 5.83
CA CYS A 19 -16.62 -18.99 4.78
C CYS A 19 -17.13 -18.30 3.50
N SER A 20 -16.38 -18.42 2.41
CA SER A 20 -16.81 -17.98 1.09
C SER A 20 -16.95 -19.17 0.14
N PHE A 21 -17.90 -19.05 -0.79
CA PHE A 21 -17.93 -19.90 -1.97
C PHE A 21 -17.16 -19.18 -3.08
N ILE A 22 -16.17 -19.85 -3.67
CA ILE A 22 -15.37 -19.33 -4.77
C ILE A 22 -15.88 -19.99 -6.05
N PRO A 23 -16.64 -19.27 -6.92
CA PRO A 23 -17.07 -19.82 -8.20
C PRO A 23 -15.87 -20.27 -9.04
N ASN A 24 -16.01 -21.39 -9.77
CA ASN A 24 -14.96 -21.89 -10.66
C ASN A 24 -14.48 -20.84 -11.67
N LEU A 25 -15.33 -19.87 -12.03
CA LEU A 25 -14.99 -18.78 -12.94
C LEU A 25 -13.83 -17.89 -12.41
N ILE A 26 -13.72 -17.75 -11.09
CA ILE A 26 -12.68 -16.95 -10.42
C ILE A 26 -11.58 -17.82 -9.78
N ALA A 27 -11.77 -19.14 -9.73
CA ALA A 27 -10.77 -20.11 -9.27
C ALA A 27 -9.79 -20.48 -10.41
N ARG A 28 -9.18 -19.47 -11.03
CA ARG A 28 -8.05 -19.68 -11.97
C ARG A 28 -6.78 -19.98 -11.17
N ASP A 29 -5.80 -20.63 -11.79
CA ASP A 29 -4.50 -20.90 -11.16
C ASP A 29 -3.89 -19.62 -10.59
N GLY A 30 -3.48 -19.66 -9.31
CA GLY A 30 -2.93 -18.52 -8.56
C GLY A 30 -3.96 -17.60 -7.91
N MET A 31 -5.20 -17.51 -8.44
CA MET A 31 -6.25 -16.68 -7.85
C MET A 31 -6.90 -17.35 -6.63
N LEU A 32 -6.93 -18.68 -6.59
CA LEU A 32 -7.51 -19.42 -5.48
C LEU A 32 -6.70 -19.17 -4.19
N GLU A 33 -5.38 -19.18 -4.29
CA GLU A 33 -4.44 -18.92 -3.20
C GLU A 33 -4.60 -17.51 -2.66
N ASN A 34 -4.69 -16.51 -3.54
CA ASN A 34 -4.89 -15.10 -3.14
C ASN A 34 -6.23 -14.93 -2.42
N GLN A 35 -7.30 -15.58 -2.91
CA GLN A 35 -8.60 -15.56 -2.23
C GLN A 35 -8.55 -16.26 -0.87
N VAL A 36 -7.85 -17.39 -0.74
CA VAL A 36 -7.68 -18.09 0.55
C VAL A 36 -6.92 -17.21 1.54
N LEU A 37 -5.83 -16.56 1.12
CA LEU A 37 -5.05 -15.66 1.97
C LEU A 37 -5.85 -14.42 2.38
N TYR A 38 -6.57 -13.80 1.45
CA TYR A 38 -7.43 -12.66 1.72
C TYR A 38 -8.51 -12.99 2.78
N GLN A 39 -9.22 -14.13 2.61
CA GLN A 39 -10.26 -14.53 3.57
C GLN A 39 -9.68 -14.95 4.92
N ARG A 40 -8.48 -15.55 4.95
CA ARG A 40 -7.75 -15.85 6.19
C ARG A 40 -7.46 -14.56 6.96
N ASN A 41 -6.90 -13.54 6.31
CA ASN A 41 -6.50 -12.30 6.97
C ASN A 41 -7.71 -11.53 7.52
N ARG A 42 -8.80 -11.47 6.75
CA ARG A 42 -10.06 -10.86 7.18
C ARG A 42 -10.67 -11.59 8.38
N SER A 43 -10.62 -12.93 8.39
CA SER A 43 -11.08 -13.73 9.53
C SER A 43 -10.23 -13.51 10.78
N ALA A 44 -8.91 -13.41 10.62
CA ALA A 44 -7.99 -13.12 11.72
C ALA A 44 -8.22 -11.73 12.32
N TYR A 45 -8.44 -10.72 11.46
CA TYR A 45 -8.77 -9.36 11.89
C TYR A 45 -10.08 -9.33 12.69
N ALA A 46 -11.16 -9.93 12.16
CA ALA A 46 -12.45 -9.98 12.85
C ALA A 46 -12.34 -10.71 14.21
N ALA A 47 -11.60 -11.82 14.26
CA ALA A 47 -11.35 -12.53 15.51
C ALA A 47 -10.61 -11.67 16.55
N ALA A 48 -9.64 -10.85 16.13
CA ALA A 48 -8.94 -9.92 17.02
C ALA A 48 -9.87 -8.80 17.52
N TRP A 49 -10.71 -8.26 16.62
CA TRP A 49 -11.71 -7.25 16.94
C TRP A 49 -12.71 -7.73 17.99
N PHE A 50 -13.32 -8.92 17.79
CA PHE A 50 -14.29 -9.48 18.74
C PHE A 50 -13.71 -9.84 20.10
N ARG A 51 -12.38 -9.98 20.22
CA ARG A 51 -11.70 -10.20 21.51
C ARG A 51 -11.44 -8.91 22.29
N GLY A 52 -11.91 -7.76 21.81
CA GLY A 52 -11.78 -6.48 22.51
C GLY A 52 -10.33 -5.97 22.58
N ARG A 53 -9.43 -6.44 21.70
CA ARG A 53 -8.07 -5.91 21.59
C ARG A 53 -8.08 -4.60 20.79
N THR A 54 -8.62 -3.54 21.38
CA THR A 54 -8.44 -2.17 20.91
C THR A 54 -7.40 -1.51 21.80
N HIS A 55 -6.19 -1.26 21.30
CA HIS A 55 -5.33 -0.25 21.88
C HIS A 55 -5.24 0.92 20.91
N PRO A 56 -5.57 2.15 21.33
CA PRO A 56 -5.10 3.35 20.67
C PRO A 56 -3.63 3.53 21.03
N VAL A 57 -2.80 3.89 20.06
CA VAL A 57 -1.43 4.36 20.34
C VAL A 57 -1.42 5.84 20.04
N ALA A 58 -1.30 6.64 21.09
CA ALA A 58 -1.04 8.06 21.01
C ALA A 58 0.48 8.31 20.98
N SER A 59 0.84 9.23 20.08
CA SER A 59 1.95 10.19 20.01
C SER A 59 3.10 10.08 21.02
N ASP A 60 4.33 10.00 20.50
CA ASP A 60 5.22 11.16 20.48
C ASP A 60 6.40 10.87 19.52
N SER A 61 6.66 11.77 18.57
CA SER A 61 7.73 11.75 17.54
C SER A 61 7.65 10.73 16.37
N ALA A 62 6.53 10.01 16.21
CA ALA A 62 6.31 9.01 15.15
C ALA A 62 5.34 9.46 14.03
N GLU A 63 5.01 10.75 13.97
CA GLU A 63 3.90 11.32 13.18
C GLU A 63 4.16 11.47 11.66
N TYR A 64 4.97 10.62 11.05
CA TYR A 64 5.08 10.55 9.58
C TYR A 64 4.91 9.18 8.94
N TYR A 65 4.48 8.17 9.70
CA TYR A 65 4.13 6.87 9.12
C TYR A 65 2.70 6.50 9.47
N ALA A 66 1.78 7.28 8.91
CA ALA A 66 0.41 6.84 8.73
C ALA A 66 0.43 5.47 8.04
N VAL A 67 -0.39 4.55 8.55
CA VAL A 67 -0.90 3.41 7.80
C VAL A 67 -1.19 3.92 6.40
N LEU A 68 -0.49 3.42 5.37
CA LEU A 68 -0.80 3.78 3.99
C LEU A 68 -2.29 3.56 3.84
N ALA A 69 -3.01 4.66 3.61
CA ALA A 69 -4.45 4.63 3.60
C ALA A 69 -4.85 3.60 2.50
N PRO A 70 -5.84 2.71 2.76
CA PRO A 70 -6.11 1.57 1.87
C PRO A 70 -6.42 1.97 0.41
N ASP A 71 -6.84 3.22 0.21
CA ASP A 71 -7.04 3.90 -1.08
C ASP A 71 -5.73 4.17 -1.84
N ARG A 72 -4.56 4.05 -1.19
CA ARG A 72 -3.22 4.18 -1.79
C ARG A 72 -2.55 2.83 -2.05
N ALA A 73 -3.33 1.77 -2.16
CA ALA A 73 -2.83 0.46 -2.56
C ALA A 73 -2.68 0.38 -4.09
N ILE A 74 -1.56 -0.15 -4.54
CA ILE A 74 -1.25 -0.39 -5.95
C ILE A 74 -1.00 -1.87 -6.17
N ASN A 75 -1.44 -2.43 -7.31
CA ASN A 75 -1.12 -3.82 -7.62
C ASN A 75 0.36 -3.97 -8.00
N ARG A 76 0.93 -5.16 -7.77
CA ARG A 76 2.36 -5.43 -8.06
C ARG A 76 2.78 -5.10 -9.49
N ARG A 77 1.95 -5.41 -10.48
CA ARG A 77 2.26 -5.16 -11.90
C ARG A 77 2.41 -3.67 -12.19
N ALA A 78 1.53 -2.84 -11.62
CA ALA A 78 1.59 -1.39 -11.77
C ALA A 78 2.79 -0.81 -11.01
N ALA A 79 3.12 -1.36 -9.84
CA ALA A 79 4.35 -0.98 -9.14
C ALA A 79 5.61 -1.31 -9.93
N GLU A 80 5.70 -2.50 -10.53
CA GLU A 80 6.82 -2.90 -11.39
C GLU A 80 6.92 -2.01 -12.63
N ALA A 81 5.79 -1.66 -13.26
CA ALA A 81 5.76 -0.74 -14.40
C ALA A 81 6.22 0.68 -14.04
N ALA A 82 6.06 1.10 -12.79
CA ALA A 82 6.52 2.38 -12.28
C ALA A 82 8.01 2.38 -11.89
N THR A 83 8.69 1.22 -11.90
CA THR A 83 10.13 1.14 -11.59
C THR A 83 11.01 1.15 -12.83
N GLY A 84 12.15 1.84 -12.75
CA GLY A 84 13.22 1.78 -13.76
C GLY A 84 13.52 3.11 -14.43
N ASP A 85 12.53 3.70 -15.09
CA ASP A 85 12.67 5.00 -15.74
C ASP A 85 12.08 6.11 -14.87
N PHE A 86 12.55 7.34 -15.08
CA PHE A 86 11.92 8.52 -14.50
C PHE A 86 10.45 8.57 -14.93
N THR A 87 9.57 8.77 -13.96
CA THR A 87 8.13 8.89 -14.16
C THR A 87 7.67 10.24 -13.65
N VAL A 88 6.73 10.86 -14.37
CA VAL A 88 6.12 12.12 -13.95
C VAL A 88 4.91 11.82 -13.08
N VAL A 89 4.88 12.41 -11.90
CA VAL A 89 3.71 12.44 -11.01
C VAL A 89 3.23 13.87 -10.84
N TYR A 90 1.99 14.02 -10.38
CA TYR A 90 1.31 15.30 -10.30
C TYR A 90 0.99 15.61 -8.84
N ARG A 91 1.49 16.75 -8.35
CA ARG A 91 1.17 17.25 -7.01
C ARG A 91 0.00 18.21 -7.08
N THR A 92 -1.04 17.95 -6.29
CA THR A 92 -2.19 18.83 -6.09
C THR A 92 -1.88 19.95 -5.09
N ASP A 93 -2.70 20.99 -5.06
CA ASP A 93 -2.61 22.09 -4.06
C ASP A 93 -2.69 21.61 -2.60
N ASP A 94 -3.38 20.49 -2.34
CA ASP A 94 -3.46 19.86 -1.01
C ASP A 94 -2.30 18.89 -0.71
N GLY A 95 -1.31 18.80 -1.61
CA GLY A 95 -0.07 18.05 -1.43
C GLY A 95 -0.17 16.55 -1.73
N ARG A 96 -1.28 16.06 -2.30
CA ARG A 96 -1.39 14.67 -2.76
C ARG A 96 -0.56 14.47 -4.02
N ILE A 97 0.04 13.30 -4.15
CA ILE A 97 0.79 12.89 -5.33
C ILE A 97 -0.06 11.88 -6.11
N LEU A 98 -0.38 12.23 -7.35
CA LEU A 98 -1.21 11.47 -8.27
C LEU A 98 -0.37 10.93 -9.42
N THR A 99 -0.70 9.72 -9.89
CA THR A 99 -0.22 9.28 -11.20
C THR A 99 -0.97 10.03 -12.31
N PHE A 100 -0.50 9.92 -13.55
CA PHE A 100 -1.22 10.46 -14.70
C PHE A 100 -2.69 9.98 -14.74
N ASP A 101 -2.91 8.68 -14.61
CA ASP A 101 -4.26 8.10 -14.65
C ASP A 101 -5.17 8.67 -13.55
N GLU A 102 -4.64 8.91 -12.34
CA GLU A 102 -5.40 9.46 -11.23
C GLU A 102 -5.69 10.95 -11.40
N ALA A 103 -4.72 11.73 -11.86
CA ALA A 103 -4.94 13.13 -12.19
C ALA A 103 -5.97 13.27 -13.32
N PHE A 104 -5.90 12.38 -14.32
CA PHE A 104 -6.86 12.32 -15.41
C PHE A 104 -8.28 11.95 -14.93
N ASP A 105 -8.39 10.95 -14.05
CA ASP A 105 -9.66 10.56 -13.45
C ASP A 105 -10.28 11.70 -12.61
N GLU A 106 -9.46 12.49 -11.91
CA GLU A 106 -9.93 13.67 -11.15
C GLU A 106 -10.41 14.82 -12.04
N LEU A 107 -9.79 15.03 -13.20
CA LEU A 107 -10.22 16.04 -14.18
C LEU A 107 -11.44 15.62 -14.99
N THR A 108 -11.68 14.32 -15.15
CA THR A 108 -12.77 13.80 -15.99
C THR A 108 -14.16 14.35 -15.62
N PRO A 109 -14.55 14.48 -14.32
CA PRO A 109 -15.78 15.15 -13.93
C PRO A 109 -15.89 16.61 -14.40
N GLU A 110 -14.81 17.38 -14.31
CA GLU A 110 -14.79 18.80 -14.70
C GLU A 110 -14.82 18.95 -16.22
N LEU A 111 -14.07 18.10 -16.93
CA LEU A 111 -14.08 18.00 -18.39
C LEU A 111 -15.46 17.58 -18.91
N ALA A 112 -16.15 16.67 -18.22
CA ALA A 112 -17.49 16.23 -18.58
C ALA A 112 -18.56 17.32 -18.43
N GLU A 113 -18.38 18.31 -17.55
CA GLU A 113 -19.30 19.45 -17.43
C GLU A 113 -19.10 20.50 -18.54
N GLY A 114 -17.92 20.56 -19.16
CA GLY A 114 -17.56 21.53 -20.20
C GLY A 114 -17.67 21.05 -21.65
N LEU A 115 -17.74 19.74 -21.89
CA LEU A 115 -17.66 19.18 -23.25
C LEU A 115 -19.05 18.81 -23.84
N PRO A 116 -19.37 19.25 -25.08
CA PRO A 116 -20.56 18.78 -25.77
C PRO A 116 -20.50 17.24 -25.98
N PRO A 117 -21.64 16.52 -25.93
CA PRO A 117 -21.69 15.06 -25.89
C PRO A 117 -21.12 14.33 -27.12
N ASP A 118 -20.75 15.07 -28.16
CA ASP A 118 -20.36 14.57 -29.48
C ASP A 118 -18.84 14.63 -29.74
N VAL A 119 -18.03 15.09 -28.76
CA VAL A 119 -16.58 15.24 -28.92
C VAL A 119 -15.84 14.50 -27.79
N GLN A 120 -15.64 13.20 -27.95
CA GLN A 120 -14.63 12.44 -27.18
C GLN A 120 -13.25 12.46 -27.87
N SER A 121 -12.87 13.62 -28.40
CA SER A 121 -11.50 13.91 -28.79
C SER A 121 -11.12 15.23 -28.15
N ILE A 122 -10.18 15.23 -27.21
CA ILE A 122 -9.49 16.44 -26.78
C ILE A 122 -8.62 16.84 -27.98
N ASP A 123 -9.24 17.57 -28.92
CA ASP A 123 -8.79 18.18 -30.18
C ASP A 123 -7.33 17.92 -30.65
N GLY A 124 -6.89 16.66 -30.72
CA GLY A 124 -5.52 16.29 -31.10
C GLY A 124 -4.40 16.87 -30.21
N GLY A 125 -4.74 17.45 -29.05
CA GLY A 125 -3.79 17.98 -28.07
C GLY A 125 -3.38 16.90 -27.08
N ASP A 126 -2.13 16.94 -26.63
CA ASP A 126 -1.66 16.02 -25.61
C ASP A 126 -2.41 16.31 -24.31
N VAL A 127 -3.09 15.31 -23.76
CA VAL A 127 -3.82 15.45 -22.48
C VAL A 127 -2.87 15.88 -21.36
N GLU A 128 -1.61 15.46 -21.46
CA GLU A 128 -0.53 15.91 -20.59
C GLU A 128 -0.31 17.43 -20.68
N GLU A 129 -0.33 18.01 -21.88
CA GLU A 129 -0.23 19.46 -22.10
C GLU A 129 -1.42 20.19 -21.47
N TYR A 130 -2.63 19.66 -21.59
CA TYR A 130 -3.81 20.24 -20.94
C TYR A 130 -3.70 20.24 -19.40
N ILE A 131 -3.26 19.13 -18.80
CA ILE A 131 -3.05 19.05 -17.34
C ILE A 131 -2.06 20.14 -16.88
N LEU A 132 -0.97 20.31 -17.62
CA LEU A 132 0.05 21.32 -17.32
C LEU A 132 -0.47 22.76 -17.52
N GLU A 133 -1.25 23.00 -18.57
CA GLU A 133 -1.79 24.34 -18.90
C GLU A 133 -2.85 24.83 -17.91
N THR A 134 -3.62 23.91 -17.30
CA THR A 134 -4.62 24.29 -16.30
C THR A 134 -4.01 24.94 -15.06
N GLY A 135 -2.72 24.69 -14.78
CA GLY A 135 -2.03 25.15 -13.59
C GLY A 135 -2.56 24.58 -12.28
N VAL A 136 -3.41 23.55 -12.35
CA VAL A 136 -4.02 22.87 -11.19
C VAL A 136 -3.04 21.91 -10.51
N TYR A 137 -2.07 21.41 -11.26
CA TYR A 137 -1.10 20.43 -10.79
C TYR A 137 0.34 20.90 -11.03
N GLU A 138 1.22 20.59 -10.08
CA GLU A 138 2.67 20.69 -10.24
C GLU A 138 3.21 19.34 -10.73
N SER A 139 3.85 19.31 -11.90
CA SER A 139 4.53 18.10 -12.41
C SER A 139 5.87 17.90 -11.72
N ILE A 140 6.11 16.68 -11.23
CA ILE A 140 7.34 16.31 -10.55
C ILE A 140 7.93 15.08 -11.23
N GLU A 141 9.15 15.19 -11.72
CA GLU A 141 9.92 14.05 -12.20
C GLU A 141 10.41 13.22 -11.00
N THR A 142 10.12 11.92 -11.02
CA THR A 142 10.41 11.01 -9.90
C THR A 142 11.03 9.71 -10.37
N GLU A 143 11.77 9.07 -9.48
CA GLU A 143 12.23 7.69 -9.64
C GLU A 143 11.36 6.77 -8.79
N GLY A 144 10.68 5.81 -9.42
CA GLY A 144 9.92 4.78 -8.71
C GLY A 144 10.80 3.64 -8.24
N ARG A 145 10.72 3.29 -6.95
CA ARG A 145 11.48 2.19 -6.36
C ARG A 145 10.62 1.30 -5.47
N VAL A 146 10.69 -0.01 -5.67
CA VAL A 146 10.09 -0.98 -4.74
C VAL A 146 11.06 -1.28 -3.60
N VAL A 147 10.57 -1.12 -2.36
CA VAL A 147 11.29 -1.47 -1.14
C VAL A 147 10.46 -2.41 -0.28
N VAL A 148 11.14 -3.17 0.58
CA VAL A 148 10.49 -4.04 1.57
C VAL A 148 10.51 -3.36 2.92
N HIS A 149 9.32 -3.12 3.48
CA HIS A 149 9.14 -2.71 4.87
C HIS A 149 8.62 -3.88 5.70
N TYR A 150 8.78 -3.77 7.01
CA TYR A 150 8.32 -4.77 7.97
C TYR A 150 7.32 -4.12 8.93
N THR A 151 6.28 -4.84 9.31
CA THR A 151 5.27 -4.34 10.25
C THR A 151 4.84 -5.40 11.25
N ASP A 152 4.58 -5.00 12.49
CA ASP A 152 3.96 -5.80 13.54
C ASP A 152 2.43 -5.60 13.59
N GLY A 153 1.87 -4.88 12.60
CA GLY A 153 0.48 -4.45 12.55
C GLY A 153 0.17 -3.15 13.27
N ARG A 154 1.14 -2.55 13.98
CA ARG A 154 1.01 -1.24 14.64
C ARG A 154 1.96 -0.22 14.05
N LYS A 155 3.22 -0.60 13.85
CA LYS A 155 4.26 0.26 13.30
C LYS A 155 4.89 -0.42 12.09
N ARG A 156 5.41 0.42 11.19
CA ARG A 156 6.15 0.02 10.01
C ARG A 156 7.61 0.45 10.18
N TRP A 157 8.51 -0.40 9.75
CA TRP A 157 9.95 -0.16 9.82
C TRP A 157 10.63 -0.52 8.50
N SER A 158 11.63 0.26 8.13
CA SER A 158 12.63 -0.19 7.17
C SER A 158 13.56 -1.24 7.82
N ALA A 159 14.25 -2.03 7.00
CA ALA A 159 15.28 -2.96 7.49
C ALA A 159 16.36 -2.22 8.31
N TYR A 160 16.73 -1.01 7.89
CA TYR A 160 17.68 -0.16 8.61
C TYR A 160 17.18 0.21 10.01
N GLN A 161 15.94 0.67 10.13
CA GLN A 161 15.36 1.02 11.43
C GLN A 161 15.27 -0.19 12.37
N LEU A 162 14.91 -1.37 11.85
CA LEU A 162 14.93 -2.59 12.65
C LEU A 162 16.34 -2.91 13.15
N ARG A 163 17.33 -2.81 12.27
CA ARG A 163 18.74 -3.10 12.59
C ARG A 163 19.32 -2.14 13.62
N GLU A 164 19.02 -0.85 13.52
CA GLU A 164 19.62 0.17 14.38
C GLU A 164 18.89 0.34 15.73
N HIS A 165 17.58 0.09 15.78
CA HIS A 165 16.78 0.47 16.94
C HIS A 165 16.09 -0.70 17.66
N ILE A 166 15.76 -1.77 16.95
CA ILE A 166 14.98 -2.89 17.52
C ILE A 166 15.88 -4.08 17.84
N PHE A 167 16.71 -4.48 16.88
CA PHE A 167 17.60 -5.61 17.01
C PHE A 167 18.64 -5.46 18.15
N PRO A 168 19.29 -4.31 18.36
CA PRO A 168 20.29 -4.18 19.43
C PRO A 168 19.69 -4.24 20.84
N ALA A 169 18.37 -4.08 20.95
CA ALA A 169 17.64 -4.15 22.21
C ALA A 169 16.99 -5.51 22.44
N SER A 170 17.15 -6.48 21.53
CA SER A 170 16.60 -7.82 21.73
C SER A 170 17.55 -8.71 22.52
N ASP A 171 17.00 -9.55 23.40
CA ASP A 171 17.75 -10.53 24.21
C ASP A 171 18.18 -11.76 23.40
N ASP A 172 18.41 -11.61 22.10
CA ASP A 172 18.73 -12.73 21.21
C ASP A 172 20.24 -13.02 21.26
N ASP A 173 20.64 -13.93 22.14
CA ASP A 173 22.02 -14.36 22.38
C ASP A 173 22.68 -14.93 21.11
N GLY A 174 23.31 -14.05 20.33
CA GLY A 174 24.27 -14.40 19.28
C GLY A 174 23.70 -14.62 17.88
N LEU A 175 22.42 -14.27 17.62
CA LEU A 175 21.89 -14.27 16.26
C LEU A 175 22.49 -13.12 15.44
N THR A 176 22.62 -13.32 14.12
CA THR A 176 22.81 -12.21 13.19
C THR A 176 21.50 -11.46 13.01
N PHE A 177 21.54 -10.22 12.51
CA PHE A 177 20.33 -9.44 12.23
C PHE A 177 19.43 -10.18 11.23
N GLU A 178 20.03 -10.79 10.21
CA GLU A 178 19.34 -11.51 9.15
C GLU A 178 18.63 -12.76 9.70
N ASP A 179 19.30 -13.53 10.56
CA ASP A 179 18.71 -14.71 11.21
C ASP A 179 17.58 -14.30 12.15
N TRP A 180 17.81 -13.26 12.94
CA TRP A 180 16.79 -12.70 13.81
C TRP A 180 15.55 -12.25 13.04
N LEU A 181 15.74 -11.48 11.97
CA LEU A 181 14.66 -10.96 11.13
C LEU A 181 13.86 -12.11 10.49
N ALA A 182 14.55 -13.13 9.99
CA ALA A 182 13.92 -14.34 9.45
C ALA A 182 13.06 -15.05 10.51
N VAL A 183 13.55 -15.18 11.76
CA VAL A 183 12.78 -15.75 12.88
C VAL A 183 11.56 -14.92 13.22
N GLN A 184 11.67 -13.58 13.27
CA GLN A 184 10.52 -12.71 13.55
C GLN A 184 9.45 -12.80 12.45
N VAL A 185 9.86 -12.87 11.18
CA VAL A 185 8.94 -13.02 10.06
C VAL A 185 8.30 -14.41 10.05
N HIS A 186 9.10 -15.47 10.24
CA HIS A 186 8.61 -16.85 10.25
C HIS A 186 7.63 -17.11 11.41
N SER A 187 7.89 -16.54 12.58
CA SER A 187 6.99 -16.63 13.74
C SER A 187 5.74 -15.75 13.62
N GLY A 188 5.65 -14.91 12.58
CA GLY A 188 4.52 -14.01 12.34
C GLY A 188 4.48 -12.79 13.26
N LYS A 189 5.56 -12.51 13.99
CA LYS A 189 5.70 -11.28 14.79
C LYS A 189 5.90 -10.06 13.90
N LEU A 190 6.60 -10.23 12.78
CA LEU A 190 6.73 -9.25 11.72
C LEU A 190 6.11 -9.79 10.42
N THR A 191 5.54 -8.90 9.63
CA THR A 191 5.06 -9.16 8.27
C THR A 191 5.86 -8.29 7.31
N ALA A 192 6.46 -8.91 6.29
CA ALA A 192 7.10 -8.18 5.20
C ALA A 192 6.03 -7.67 4.22
N ILE A 193 6.13 -6.40 3.83
CA ILE A 193 5.23 -5.73 2.88
C ILE A 193 6.03 -5.01 1.81
N GLY A 194 5.57 -5.10 0.56
CA GLY A 194 6.12 -4.34 -0.55
C GLY A 194 5.56 -2.92 -0.56
N VAL A 195 6.43 -1.94 -0.78
CA VAL A 195 6.06 -0.52 -0.87
C VAL A 195 6.72 0.05 -2.13
N LEU A 196 5.94 0.71 -2.97
CA LEU A 196 6.47 1.56 -4.04
C LEU A 196 6.72 2.95 -3.44
N GLN A 197 7.95 3.43 -3.54
CA GLN A 197 8.33 4.79 -3.17
C GLN A 197 8.54 5.60 -4.44
N TYR A 198 7.97 6.80 -4.48
CA TYR A 198 8.30 7.81 -5.47
C TYR A 198 9.36 8.73 -4.88
N LEU A 199 10.52 8.76 -5.51
CA LEU A 199 11.67 9.54 -5.08
C LEU A 199 11.75 10.81 -5.94
N GLY A 200 11.56 11.97 -5.33
CA GLY A 200 11.79 13.27 -5.96
C GLY A 200 13.12 13.87 -5.51
N TYR A 201 13.50 15.00 -6.10
CA TYR A 201 14.63 15.81 -5.66
C TYR A 201 14.11 17.09 -5.02
N ASP A 202 14.70 17.50 -3.91
CA ASP A 202 14.48 18.83 -3.35
C ASP A 202 15.37 19.89 -4.06
N ASP A 203 15.24 21.15 -3.64
CA ASP A 203 16.05 22.27 -4.16
C ASP A 203 17.56 22.07 -3.96
N ALA A 204 17.96 21.18 -3.05
CA ALA A 204 19.35 20.85 -2.75
C ALA A 204 19.84 19.61 -3.52
N GLU A 205 19.06 19.11 -4.49
CA GLU A 205 19.31 17.89 -5.25
C GLU A 205 19.44 16.64 -4.35
N VAL A 206 18.86 16.68 -3.15
CA VAL A 206 18.80 15.52 -2.25
C VAL A 206 17.57 14.71 -2.60
N GLN A 207 17.78 13.43 -2.86
CA GLN A 207 16.69 12.50 -3.13
C GLN A 207 15.85 12.30 -1.85
N ILE A 208 14.56 12.57 -1.94
CA ILE A 208 13.59 12.43 -0.86
C ILE A 208 12.41 11.57 -1.30
N VAL A 209 11.83 10.82 -0.36
CA VAL A 209 10.58 10.08 -0.60
C VAL A 209 9.44 11.09 -0.58
N ILE A 210 8.81 11.32 -1.72
CA ILE A 210 7.69 12.28 -1.83
C ILE A 210 6.33 11.61 -1.71
N ASP A 211 6.23 10.32 -2.07
CA ASP A 211 5.03 9.52 -1.88
C ASP A 211 5.37 8.03 -1.72
N GLU A 212 4.45 7.30 -1.10
CA GLU A 212 4.55 5.86 -0.92
C GLU A 212 3.21 5.18 -1.18
N ARG A 213 3.26 4.01 -1.83
CA ARG A 213 2.07 3.19 -2.13
C ARG A 213 2.26 1.76 -1.71
N LEU A 214 1.22 1.18 -1.10
CA LEU A 214 1.28 -0.19 -0.59
C LEU A 214 1.08 -1.14 -1.76
N ILE A 215 2.01 -2.08 -1.94
CA ILE A 215 1.88 -3.08 -3.00
C ILE A 215 0.97 -4.21 -2.49
N VAL A 216 -0.11 -4.46 -3.22
CA VAL A 216 -1.04 -5.56 -2.97
C VAL A 216 -1.01 -6.58 -4.12
N ASP A 217 -1.18 -7.86 -3.78
CA ASP A 217 -1.17 -9.01 -4.70
C ASP A 217 -2.58 -9.57 -4.97
#